data_AF-A0A8H8UF38-F1
#
_entry.id   AF-A0A8H8UF38-F1
#
_cell.length_a   1.000
_cell.length_b   1.000
_cell.length_c   1.000
_cell.angle_alpha   90.00
_cell.angle_beta   90.00
_cell.angle_gamma   90.00
#
_symmetry.space_group_name_H-M   'P 1'
#
loop_
_entity.id
_entity.type
_entity.pdbx_description
1 polymer ?
#
loop_
_entity_poly.entity_id
_entity_poly.type
_entity_poly.pdbx_seq_one_letter_code
_entity_poly.pdbx_strand_id
1 'polypeptide(L)'
;MLHAIDYLATTVPDHPRIQQAWEFVHPLPASTLAIAEARRGGGVSGGGGGSMAGGDGANEHNTRYSRMKFVCRDRGVVNGLAGYFEAILYDGGAEGKIELSTRPDTIDDKSKDMISWFPIFFPLKNPLYYPDDAELEVSIWRQTDDRKVWYEWMVEAFAMVGPEKRMRLGMSEVGSSRKVGCLM
;
A
#
# COMPACT_ATOMS: atom_id res chain seq x y z
N MET A 1 -17.43 8.39 -18.15
CA MET A 1 -16.11 7.80 -17.89
C MET A 1 -15.64 8.38 -16.55
N LEU A 2 -16.12 7.82 -15.43
CA LEU A 2 -15.80 8.32 -14.08
C LEU A 2 -14.39 7.85 -13.73
N HIS A 3 -13.45 8.80 -13.68
CA HIS A 3 -12.05 8.67 -13.23
C HIS A 3 -11.11 7.89 -14.16
N ALA A 4 -10.70 8.54 -15.26
CA ALA A 4 -9.49 8.13 -15.96
C ALA A 4 -8.28 8.44 -15.06
N ILE A 5 -7.65 7.40 -14.51
CA ILE A 5 -6.35 7.50 -13.84
C ILE A 5 -5.31 7.27 -14.92
N ASP A 6 -4.51 8.30 -15.22
CA ASP A 6 -3.39 8.17 -16.14
C ASP A 6 -2.24 7.44 -15.43
N TYR A 7 -1.99 6.19 -15.86
CA TYR A 7 -0.87 5.41 -15.33
C TYR A 7 0.45 5.94 -15.88
N LEU A 8 1.25 6.50 -14.99
CA LEU A 8 2.58 7.05 -15.28
C LEU A 8 3.63 5.95 -15.51
N ALA A 9 3.46 4.81 -14.85
CA ALA A 9 4.43 3.72 -14.84
C ALA A 9 4.19 2.73 -15.99
N THR A 10 5.27 2.29 -16.61
CA THR A 10 5.28 1.18 -17.56
C THR A 10 5.58 -0.12 -16.83
N THR A 11 5.02 -1.23 -17.31
CA THR A 11 5.38 -2.57 -16.81
C THR A 11 6.72 -2.99 -17.39
N VAL A 12 7.68 -3.31 -16.53
CA VAL A 12 8.96 -3.93 -16.89
C VAL A 12 9.12 -5.23 -16.08
N PRO A 13 10.08 -6.12 -16.43
CA PRO A 13 10.36 -7.31 -15.62
C PRO A 13 10.54 -6.95 -14.14
N ASP A 14 9.93 -7.74 -13.25
CA ASP A 14 9.93 -7.57 -11.79
C ASP A 14 9.25 -6.30 -11.24
N HIS A 15 8.83 -5.35 -12.10
CA HIS A 15 8.18 -4.11 -11.71
C HIS A 15 6.92 -3.85 -12.56
N PRO A 16 5.80 -4.55 -12.26
CA PRO A 16 4.52 -4.27 -12.91
C PRO A 16 3.99 -2.88 -12.54
N ARG A 17 3.11 -2.33 -13.38
CA ARG A 17 2.48 -1.02 -13.12
C ARG A 17 1.50 -1.01 -11.94
N ILE A 18 0.97 -2.19 -11.57
CA ILE A 18 0.20 -2.40 -10.33
C ILE A 18 0.97 -3.40 -9.50
N GLN A 19 1.36 -3.00 -8.28
CA GLN A 19 2.18 -3.79 -7.37
C GLN A 19 1.43 -4.05 -6.07
N GLN A 20 1.63 -5.24 -5.49
CA GLN A 20 1.08 -5.59 -4.20
C GLN A 20 1.81 -4.81 -3.10
N ALA A 21 1.11 -3.87 -2.46
CA ALA A 21 1.63 -3.19 -1.29
C ALA A 21 1.67 -4.15 -0.08
N TRP A 22 0.54 -4.78 0.24
CA TRP A 22 0.39 -5.64 1.42
C TRP A 22 -0.57 -6.79 1.15
N GLU A 23 -0.49 -7.82 1.99
CA GLU A 23 -1.44 -8.93 2.05
C GLU A 23 -1.84 -9.18 3.52
N PHE A 24 -3.09 -9.60 3.70
CA PHE A 24 -3.63 -10.07 4.97
C PHE A 24 -4.21 -11.46 4.76
N VAL A 25 -3.90 -12.36 5.70
CA VAL A 25 -4.32 -13.77 5.64
C VAL A 25 -5.07 -14.10 6.91
N HIS A 26 -6.14 -14.87 6.77
CA HIS A 26 -6.92 -15.44 7.86
C HIS A 26 -7.10 -16.95 7.64
N PRO A 27 -7.04 -17.79 8.69
CA PRO A 27 -6.76 -17.43 10.09
C PRO A 27 -5.31 -17.02 10.34
N LEU A 28 -5.09 -16.18 11.36
CA LEU A 28 -3.75 -15.86 11.83
C LEU A 28 -3.16 -17.03 12.63
N PRO A 29 -1.83 -17.20 12.67
CA PRO A 29 -1.19 -18.18 13.54
C PRO A 29 -1.60 -17.98 15.01
N ALA A 30 -1.84 -19.08 15.73
CA ALA A 30 -2.28 -19.05 17.13
C ALA A 30 -1.30 -18.27 18.04
N SER A 31 0.00 -18.32 17.74
CA SER A 31 1.04 -17.56 18.45
C SER A 31 0.85 -16.05 18.28
N THR A 32 0.51 -15.57 17.09
CA THR A 32 0.20 -14.16 16.83
C THR A 32 -1.01 -13.71 17.63
N LEU A 33 -2.06 -14.52 17.66
CA LEU A 33 -3.27 -14.23 18.44
C LEU A 33 -2.99 -14.20 19.96
N ALA A 34 -2.18 -15.14 20.46
CA ALA A 34 -1.80 -15.16 21.88
C ALA A 34 -0.98 -13.92 22.28
N ILE A 35 -0.06 -13.47 21.41
CA ILE A 35 0.71 -12.23 21.63
C ILE A 35 -0.21 -11.01 21.62
N ALA A 36 -1.14 -10.95 20.66
CA ALA A 36 -2.12 -9.87 20.55
C ALA A 36 -2.99 -9.78 21.82
N GLU A 37 -3.48 -10.92 22.31
CA GLU A 37 -4.30 -10.98 23.52
C GLU A 37 -3.50 -10.60 24.78
N ALA A 38 -2.26 -11.07 24.91
CA ALA A 38 -1.41 -10.73 26.06
C ALA A 38 -1.11 -9.23 26.16
N ARG A 39 -1.06 -8.54 25.01
CA ARG A 39 -0.84 -7.09 24.93
C ARG A 39 -2.11 -6.27 25.12
N ARG A 40 -3.29 -6.88 25.00
CA ARG A 40 -4.58 -6.21 25.18
C ARG A 40 -4.69 -5.66 26.61
N GLY A 41 -4.87 -4.34 26.73
CA GLY A 41 -5.05 -3.67 28.02
C GLY A 41 -3.76 -3.34 28.78
N GLY A 42 -2.61 -3.29 28.09
CA GLY A 42 -1.34 -2.82 28.67
C GLY A 42 -0.68 -3.78 29.68
N GLY A 43 -1.11 -5.04 29.73
CA GLY A 43 -0.65 -6.05 30.70
C GLY A 43 0.83 -6.45 30.56
N VAL A 44 1.48 -6.11 29.45
CA VAL A 44 2.91 -6.34 29.23
C VAL A 44 3.55 -5.04 28.75
N SER A 45 4.03 -4.22 29.68
CA SER A 45 4.91 -3.09 29.38
C SER A 45 6.29 -3.62 28.99
N GLY A 46 6.44 -4.07 27.75
CA GLY A 46 7.71 -4.63 27.31
C GLY A 46 7.64 -5.28 25.94
N GLY A 47 7.78 -4.47 24.90
CA GLY A 47 8.06 -4.99 23.57
C GLY A 47 8.55 -3.88 22.66
N GLY A 48 9.82 -3.95 22.24
CA GLY A 48 10.41 -3.07 21.22
C GLY A 48 9.86 -3.36 19.81
N GLY A 49 8.53 -3.44 19.69
CA GLY A 49 7.77 -3.87 18.52
C GLY A 49 7.26 -2.73 17.66
N GLY A 50 8.10 -1.73 17.38
CA GLY A 50 8.01 -0.93 16.16
C GLY A 50 6.83 0.04 15.98
N SER A 51 5.75 0.00 16.77
CA SER A 51 4.76 1.08 16.69
C SER A 51 5.20 2.25 17.58
N MET A 52 6.02 3.14 17.01
CA MET A 52 6.36 4.47 17.59
C MET A 52 5.11 5.35 17.84
N ALA A 53 3.90 4.81 17.66
CA ALA A 53 2.64 5.51 17.70
C ALA A 53 1.89 5.42 19.05
N GLY A 54 2.40 4.66 20.02
CA GLY A 54 1.95 4.71 21.42
C GLY A 54 0.72 3.86 21.77
N GLY A 55 0.50 2.74 21.07
CA GLY A 55 -0.52 1.73 21.43
C GLY A 55 0.00 0.69 22.43
N ASP A 56 -0.90 -0.14 22.96
CA ASP A 56 -0.60 -1.26 23.87
C ASP A 56 0.07 -2.47 23.15
N GLY A 57 0.07 -2.46 21.81
CA GLY A 57 0.66 -3.44 20.92
C GLY A 57 -0.27 -4.58 20.49
N ALA A 58 -1.58 -4.48 20.77
CA ALA A 58 -2.54 -5.55 20.51
C ALA A 58 -2.81 -5.77 19.00
N ASN A 59 -2.78 -4.70 18.21
CA ASN A 59 -3.02 -4.73 16.75
C ASN A 59 -1.73 -4.58 15.93
N GLU A 60 -0.55 -4.61 16.58
CA GLU A 60 0.75 -4.41 15.92
C GLU A 60 1.00 -5.42 14.80
N HIS A 61 0.47 -6.64 14.91
CA HIS A 61 0.58 -7.67 13.86
C HIS A 61 -0.06 -7.25 12.53
N ASN A 62 -0.88 -6.19 12.50
CA ASN A 62 -1.49 -5.63 11.29
C ASN A 62 -0.75 -4.40 10.75
N THR A 63 0.35 -3.97 11.39
CA THR A 63 1.23 -2.94 10.82
C THR A 63 1.93 -3.46 9.56
N ARG A 64 2.14 -2.59 8.58
CA ARG A 64 2.79 -2.97 7.32
C ARG A 64 3.65 -1.85 6.78
N TYR A 65 4.67 -2.23 6.04
CA TYR A 65 5.50 -1.34 5.24
C TYR A 65 5.72 -1.97 3.87
N SER A 66 5.68 -1.15 2.82
CA SER A 66 6.07 -1.56 1.49
C SER A 66 6.87 -0.46 0.81
N ARG A 67 7.85 -0.89 0.00
CA ARG A 67 8.66 -0.03 -0.86
C ARG A 67 8.58 -0.62 -2.27
N MET A 68 7.96 0.12 -3.17
CA MET A 68 7.68 -0.31 -4.54
C MET A 68 8.37 0.62 -5.52
N LYS A 69 8.89 0.06 -6.60
CA LYS A 69 9.57 0.81 -7.66
C LYS A 69 8.72 0.80 -8.92
N PHE A 70 8.48 1.97 -9.49
CA PHE A 70 7.71 2.19 -10.70
C PHE A 70 8.61 2.81 -11.77
N VAL A 71 8.76 2.16 -12.91
CA VAL A 71 9.57 2.66 -14.02
C VAL A 71 8.72 3.56 -14.91
N CYS A 72 9.13 4.82 -15.07
CA CYS A 72 8.42 5.82 -15.86
C CYS A 72 9.28 6.20 -17.06
N ARG A 73 8.82 5.83 -18.27
CA ARG A 73 9.54 6.07 -19.52
C ARG A 73 9.48 7.53 -19.93
N ASP A 74 8.27 8.09 -19.93
CA ASP A 74 8.03 9.47 -20.35
C ASP A 74 7.96 10.38 -19.14
N ARG A 75 8.51 11.59 -19.24
CA ARG A 75 8.45 12.61 -18.18
C ARG A 75 7.01 12.89 -17.78
N GLY A 76 6.83 13.28 -16.52
CA GLY A 76 5.49 13.60 -16.05
C GLY A 76 5.48 14.24 -14.68
N VAL A 77 4.26 14.33 -14.15
CA VAL A 77 3.99 14.86 -12.82
C VAL A 77 3.15 13.85 -12.06
N VAL A 78 3.67 13.33 -10.96
CA VAL A 78 2.92 12.46 -10.06
C VAL A 78 2.13 13.31 -9.07
N ASN A 79 0.81 13.14 -9.07
CA ASN A 79 -0.12 13.85 -8.19
C ASN A 79 -0.53 13.02 -6.96
N GLY A 80 -0.31 11.70 -7.01
CA GLY A 80 -0.76 10.78 -5.96
C GLY A 80 -0.65 9.33 -6.41
N LEU A 81 -1.18 8.44 -5.57
CA LEU A 81 -1.17 7.00 -5.78
C LEU A 81 -2.60 6.50 -5.89
N ALA A 82 -2.85 5.62 -6.86
CA ALA A 82 -4.12 4.90 -6.96
C ALA A 82 -3.99 3.57 -6.20
N GLY A 83 -4.96 3.28 -5.32
CA GLY A 83 -5.05 2.02 -4.60
C GLY A 83 -6.24 1.20 -5.10
N TYR A 84 -5.99 -0.10 -5.23
CA TYR A 84 -6.95 -1.14 -5.55
C TYR A 84 -6.79 -2.26 -4.53
N PHE A 85 -7.73 -3.20 -4.52
CA PHE A 85 -7.63 -4.40 -3.71
C PHE A 85 -8.19 -5.60 -4.45
N GLU A 86 -7.71 -6.77 -4.04
CA GLU A 86 -8.30 -8.07 -4.34
C GLU A 86 -8.56 -8.81 -3.02
N ALA A 87 -9.56 -9.67 -3.00
CA ALA A 87 -9.87 -10.52 -1.84
C ALA A 87 -10.30 -11.91 -2.32
N ILE A 88 -9.79 -12.94 -1.64
CA ILE A 88 -10.30 -14.31 -1.77
C ILE A 88 -11.36 -14.48 -0.68
N LEU A 89 -12.62 -14.63 -1.07
CA LEU A 89 -13.75 -14.78 -0.16
C LEU A 89 -13.89 -16.23 0.32
N TYR A 90 -13.63 -17.18 -0.56
CA TYR A 90 -13.66 -18.61 -0.27
C TYR A 90 -12.68 -19.36 -1.18
N ASP A 91 -11.93 -20.30 -0.62
CA ASP A 91 -11.06 -21.20 -1.36
C ASP A 91 -11.67 -22.62 -1.34
N GLY A 92 -12.27 -23.01 -2.46
CA GLY A 92 -12.87 -24.33 -2.66
C GLY A 92 -11.87 -25.40 -3.10
N GLY A 93 -10.57 -25.11 -3.09
CA GLY A 93 -9.53 -26.04 -3.52
C GLY A 93 -9.66 -26.40 -5.00
N ALA A 94 -9.99 -27.66 -5.29
CA ALA A 94 -10.11 -28.16 -6.66
C ALA A 94 -11.28 -27.51 -7.44
N GLU A 95 -12.31 -27.02 -6.73
CA GLU A 95 -13.46 -26.35 -7.33
C GLU A 95 -13.20 -24.87 -7.67
N GLY A 96 -12.04 -24.34 -7.27
CA GLY A 96 -11.61 -22.98 -7.55
C GLY A 96 -11.88 -22.00 -6.39
N LYS A 97 -11.58 -20.73 -6.66
CA LYS A 97 -11.67 -19.64 -5.67
C LYS A 97 -12.82 -18.71 -6.01
N ILE A 98 -13.51 -18.24 -4.98
CA ILE A 98 -14.45 -17.13 -5.08
C ILE A 98 -13.68 -15.86 -4.71
N GLU A 99 -13.52 -14.96 -5.68
CA GLU A 99 -12.67 -13.78 -5.56
C GLU A 99 -13.45 -12.48 -5.81
N LEU A 100 -12.89 -11.38 -5.33
CA LEU A 100 -13.33 -10.02 -5.57
C LEU A 100 -12.13 -9.19 -6.00
N SER A 101 -12.27 -8.32 -7.01
CA SER A 101 -11.22 -7.42 -7.46
C SER A 101 -11.76 -6.05 -7.85
N THR A 102 -11.01 -5.01 -7.47
CA THR A 102 -11.17 -3.65 -8.01
C THR A 102 -10.04 -3.28 -8.98
N ARG A 103 -9.10 -4.21 -9.23
CA ARG A 103 -7.92 -3.96 -10.04
C ARG A 103 -8.32 -3.86 -11.52
N PRO A 104 -7.92 -2.80 -12.25
CA PRO A 104 -8.47 -2.57 -13.59
C PRO A 104 -8.11 -3.61 -14.65
N ASP A 105 -7.09 -4.42 -14.41
CA ASP A 105 -6.69 -5.51 -15.30
C ASP A 105 -7.30 -6.89 -14.92
N THR A 106 -8.01 -7.01 -13.79
CA THR A 106 -8.71 -8.25 -13.40
C THR A 106 -10.18 -8.07 -13.04
N ILE A 107 -10.68 -6.83 -12.97
CA ILE A 107 -12.07 -6.55 -12.60
C ILE A 107 -13.08 -7.19 -13.56
N ASP A 108 -12.82 -7.19 -14.86
CA ASP A 108 -13.72 -7.78 -15.86
C ASP A 108 -13.86 -9.30 -15.71
N ASP A 109 -12.79 -9.98 -15.27
CA ASP A 109 -12.78 -11.42 -15.07
C ASP A 109 -13.30 -11.83 -13.69
N LYS A 110 -12.92 -11.09 -12.64
CA LYS A 110 -13.19 -11.45 -11.24
C LYS A 110 -14.45 -10.80 -10.67
N SER A 111 -14.87 -9.65 -11.17
CA SER A 111 -15.92 -8.82 -10.55
C SER A 111 -16.62 -7.93 -11.58
N LYS A 112 -16.99 -8.53 -12.72
CA LYS A 112 -17.67 -7.84 -13.81
C LYS A 112 -18.88 -7.06 -13.30
N ASP A 113 -19.02 -5.82 -13.78
CA ASP A 113 -20.12 -4.89 -13.46
C ASP A 113 -20.21 -4.47 -11.97
N MET A 114 -19.20 -4.75 -11.15
CA MET A 114 -19.15 -4.30 -9.76
C MET A 114 -18.91 -2.78 -9.66
N ILE A 115 -19.81 -2.07 -8.96
CA ILE A 115 -19.75 -0.60 -8.78
C ILE A 115 -19.66 -0.14 -7.32
N SER A 116 -19.54 -1.07 -6.37
CA SER A 116 -19.56 -0.78 -4.93
C SER A 116 -18.29 -0.11 -4.40
N TRP A 117 -17.16 -0.24 -5.10
CA TRP A 117 -15.88 0.34 -4.70
C TRP A 117 -15.21 1.05 -5.88
N PHE A 118 -14.99 2.35 -5.72
CA PHE A 118 -14.09 3.11 -6.58
C PHE A 118 -12.64 2.99 -6.09
N PRO A 119 -11.65 3.19 -6.97
CA PRO A 119 -10.24 3.23 -6.56
C PRO A 119 -10.01 4.28 -5.47
N ILE A 120 -9.20 3.94 -4.47
CA ILE A 120 -8.77 4.92 -3.47
C ILE A 120 -7.64 5.79 -4.05
N PHE A 121 -7.59 7.06 -3.67
CA PHE A 121 -6.53 7.97 -4.09
C PHE A 121 -5.76 8.51 -2.87
N PHE A 122 -4.44 8.32 -2.88
CA PHE A 122 -3.52 8.88 -1.88
C PHE A 122 -2.82 10.11 -2.48
N PRO A 123 -3.31 11.33 -2.21
CA PRO A 123 -2.78 12.54 -2.85
C PRO A 123 -1.39 12.88 -2.33
N LEU A 124 -0.57 13.47 -3.20
CA LEU A 124 0.60 14.26 -2.78
C LEU A 124 0.15 15.69 -2.54
N LYS A 125 0.63 16.30 -1.46
CA LYS A 125 0.31 17.69 -1.13
C LYS A 125 0.82 18.67 -2.21
N ASN A 126 2.03 18.41 -2.70
CA ASN A 126 2.62 19.10 -3.84
C ASN A 126 2.90 18.06 -4.92
N PRO A 127 2.46 18.27 -6.18
CA PRO A 127 2.80 17.37 -7.28
C PRO A 127 4.32 17.28 -7.47
N LEU A 128 4.82 16.10 -7.82
CA LEU A 128 6.24 15.84 -8.00
C LEU A 128 6.53 15.61 -9.49
N TYR A 129 7.32 16.49 -10.09
CA TYR A 129 7.82 16.32 -11.46
C TYR A 129 8.96 15.30 -11.50
N TYR A 130 9.04 14.54 -12.59
CA TYR A 130 10.17 13.66 -12.91
C TYR A 130 10.46 13.69 -14.42
N PRO A 131 11.74 13.54 -14.84
CA PRO A 131 12.15 13.56 -16.24
C PRO A 131 11.87 12.21 -16.94
N ASP A 132 12.17 12.13 -18.25
CA ASP A 132 12.14 10.87 -18.99
C ASP A 132 13.12 9.85 -18.36
N ASP A 133 12.83 8.55 -18.51
CA ASP A 133 13.63 7.44 -18.00
C ASP A 133 13.92 7.50 -16.48
N ALA A 134 12.90 7.86 -15.70
CA ALA A 134 12.98 7.95 -14.25
C ALA A 134 12.41 6.72 -13.53
N GLU A 135 12.89 6.47 -12.32
CA GLU A 135 12.26 5.55 -11.37
C GLU A 135 11.52 6.37 -10.31
N LEU A 136 10.24 6.09 -10.11
CA LEU A 136 9.49 6.55 -8.95
C LEU A 136 9.48 5.45 -7.90
N GLU A 137 9.77 5.81 -6.66
CA GLU A 137 9.77 4.87 -5.56
C GLU A 137 8.75 5.30 -4.51
N VAL A 138 7.85 4.38 -4.20
CA VAL A 138 6.75 4.61 -3.27
C VAL A 138 7.05 3.88 -1.98
N SER A 139 7.12 4.62 -0.88
CA SER A 139 7.14 4.05 0.46
C SER A 139 5.79 4.30 1.11
N ILE A 140 5.13 3.23 1.56
CA ILE A 140 3.80 3.31 2.17
C ILE A 140 3.73 2.42 3.42
N TRP A 141 3.15 2.98 4.48
CA TRP A 141 2.99 2.34 5.77
C TRP A 141 1.52 2.24 6.14
N ARG A 142 1.13 1.12 6.75
CA ARG A 142 -0.12 0.97 7.50
C ARG A 142 0.23 0.88 8.97
N GLN A 143 -0.27 1.82 9.75
CA GLN A 143 0.09 2.01 11.16
C GLN A 143 -1.14 1.89 12.06
N THR A 144 -0.93 1.58 13.34
CA THR A 144 -1.98 1.52 14.36
C THR A 144 -1.46 1.90 15.73
N ASP A 145 -2.33 2.47 16.57
CA ASP A 145 -2.09 2.78 17.99
C ASP A 145 -3.10 2.05 18.89
N ASP A 146 -3.63 0.91 18.43
CA ASP A 146 -4.71 0.11 19.04
C ASP A 146 -6.07 0.79 19.20
N ARG A 147 -6.17 2.08 18.86
CA ARG A 147 -7.44 2.83 18.85
C ARG A 147 -7.87 3.19 17.44
N LYS A 148 -6.90 3.41 16.55
CA LYS A 148 -7.13 3.68 15.15
C LYS A 148 -6.09 3.01 14.26
N VAL A 149 -6.42 2.96 12.98
CA VAL A 149 -5.55 2.57 11.87
C VAL A 149 -5.43 3.74 10.90
N TRP A 150 -4.24 4.00 10.39
CA TRP A 150 -4.01 5.01 9.36
C TRP A 150 -2.89 4.59 8.41
N TYR A 151 -2.69 5.40 7.38
CA TYR A 151 -1.65 5.22 6.39
C TYR A 151 -0.72 6.42 6.36
N GLU A 152 0.53 6.17 6.03
CA GLU A 152 1.54 7.17 5.70
C GLU A 152 2.15 6.81 4.36
N TRP A 153 2.46 7.78 3.51
CA TRP A 153 3.03 7.52 2.20
C TRP A 153 3.98 8.63 1.75
N MET A 154 4.97 8.29 0.94
CA MET A 154 5.86 9.23 0.28
C MET A 154 6.29 8.68 -1.08
N VAL A 155 6.65 9.59 -1.98
CA VAL A 155 7.17 9.27 -3.30
C VAL A 155 8.51 9.95 -3.50
N GLU A 156 9.49 9.19 -3.96
CA GLU A 156 10.81 9.68 -4.36
C GLU A 156 11.00 9.49 -5.86
N ALA A 157 11.66 10.44 -6.52
CA ALA A 157 12.01 10.34 -7.93
C ALA A 157 13.52 10.16 -8.09
N PHE A 158 13.93 9.23 -8.95
CA PHE A 158 15.32 8.93 -9.25
C PHE A 158 15.58 8.95 -10.75
N ALA A 159 16.77 9.38 -11.16
CA ALA A 159 17.30 9.16 -12.50
C ALA A 159 18.48 8.19 -12.45
N MET A 160 18.61 7.37 -13.49
CA MET A 160 19.80 6.56 -13.71
C MET A 160 20.96 7.46 -14.19
N VAL A 161 22.09 7.42 -13.50
CA VAL A 161 23.32 8.16 -13.84
C VAL A 161 24.48 7.23 -14.21
N GLY A 162 24.19 5.93 -14.27
CA GLY A 162 25.10 4.84 -14.66
C GLY A 162 24.38 3.50 -14.54
N PRO A 163 25.00 2.38 -14.94
CA PRO A 163 24.34 1.07 -14.98
C PRO A 163 23.73 0.62 -13.64
N GLU A 164 24.41 0.92 -12.53
CA GLU A 164 23.98 0.54 -11.17
C GLU A 164 23.88 1.75 -10.25
N LYS A 165 23.98 2.97 -10.80
CA LYS A 165 23.98 4.20 -10.03
C LYS A 165 22.76 5.01 -10.38
N ARG A 166 21.94 5.26 -9.36
CA ARG A 166 20.81 6.19 -9.44
C ARG A 166 21.04 7.39 -8.53
N MET A 167 20.49 8.53 -8.93
CA MET A 167 20.54 9.78 -8.19
C MET A 167 19.11 10.22 -7.87
N ARG A 168 18.83 10.55 -6.61
CA ARG A 168 17.53 11.09 -6.21
C ARG A 168 17.39 12.52 -6.73
N LEU A 169 16.32 12.78 -7.47
CA LEU A 169 15.98 14.06 -8.04
C LEU A 169 15.12 14.91 -7.10
N GLY A 170 14.24 14.25 -6.36
CA GLY A 170 13.29 14.91 -5.47
C GLY A 170 12.49 13.91 -4.66
N MET A 171 11.71 14.43 -3.72
CA MET A 171 10.77 13.65 -2.92
C MET A 171 9.53 14.48 -2.59
N SER A 172 8.41 13.82 -2.38
CA SER A 172 7.23 14.45 -1.79
C SER A 172 7.42 14.67 -0.28
N GLU A 173 6.59 15.53 0.30
CA GLU A 173 6.33 15.47 1.74
C GLU A 173 5.71 14.09 2.10
N VAL A 174 5.84 13.68 3.35
CA VAL A 174 5.14 12.49 3.86
C VAL A 174 3.65 12.81 4.01
N GLY A 175 2.81 12.16 3.22
CA GLY A 175 1.36 12.16 3.38
C GLY A 175 0.97 11.29 4.57
N SER A 176 -0.09 11.67 5.29
CA SER A 176 -0.61 10.90 6.43
C SER A 176 -2.12 11.06 6.57
N SER A 177 -2.81 9.93 6.75
CA SER A 177 -4.24 9.90 7.09
C SER A 177 -4.49 9.86 8.60
N ARG A 178 -3.47 10.01 9.46
CA ARG A 178 -3.59 9.83 10.92
C ARG A 178 -4.68 10.68 11.59
N LYS A 179 -4.96 11.88 11.06
CA LYS A 179 -6.02 12.78 11.56
C LYS A 179 -7.43 12.25 11.30
N VAL A 180 -7.60 11.46 10.24
CA VAL A 180 -8.87 10.87 9.78
C VAL A 180 -8.79 9.34 9.75
N GLY A 181 -7.94 8.77 10.61
CA GLY A 181 -7.73 7.33 10.70
C GLY A 181 -9.01 6.60 11.08
N CYS A 182 -9.15 5.36 10.62
CA CYS A 182 -10.28 4.51 10.96
C CYS A 182 -10.20 4.12 12.43
N LEU A 183 -11.24 4.40 13.20
CA LEU A 183 -11.35 3.94 14.59
C LEU A 183 -11.59 2.43 14.61
N MET A 184 -11.06 1.76 15.63
CA MET A 184 -11.26 0.32 15.87
C MET A 184 -12.32 0.07 16.93
#